data_AF-D3IMW7-F1
#
_entry.id   AF-D3IMW7-F1
#
_cell.length_a   1.000
_cell.length_b   1.000
_cell.length_c   1.000
_cell.angle_alpha   90.00
_cell.angle_beta   90.00
_cell.angle_gamma   90.00
#
_symmetry.space_group_name_H-M   'P 1'
#
loop_
_entity.id
_entity.type
_entity.pdbx_description
1 polymer ?
#
loop_
_entity_poly.entity_id
_entity_poly.type
_entity_poly.pdbx_seq_one_letter_code
_entity_poly.pdbx_strand_id
1 'polypeptide(L)'
;MRKICLKIHKWLALPLGVFMAILCFTGFLLLVIKDISPLLGMEEGVEPFYKAVKQLHRWLFMVPNNPHGGLSVGRVIMAVSSMCMALVLLTGVVVWWPKSKKMLKSRLKVSTNKGFRRFVYDTHVSLGIYAFVFLFLMAITGPVFSFGWYRQGMSKLFGQNTEKMENKMPKAGDKPTAAKENAFANGKMEQAKEQTQPQAGGANDTKKEGDGKKPGGKKLFKSLHTGKWGGWFSKILHALAALVGGFLPISGYYLWWKKRQGKHAKC
;
A
#
# COMPACT_ATOMS: atom_id res chain seq x y z
N MET A 1 -26.57 2.03 -15.56
CA MET A 1 -25.44 2.16 -14.61
C MET A 1 -24.51 0.93 -14.56
N ARG A 2 -24.94 -0.26 -14.09
CA ARG A 2 -24.05 -1.44 -13.92
C ARG A 2 -23.21 -1.87 -15.12
N LYS A 3 -23.78 -1.85 -16.34
CA LYS A 3 -23.05 -2.21 -17.57
C LYS A 3 -21.89 -1.25 -17.83
N ILE A 4 -22.06 0.03 -17.51
CA ILE A 4 -21.03 1.08 -17.63
C ILE A 4 -19.96 0.87 -16.56
N CYS A 5 -20.35 0.70 -15.29
CA CYS A 5 -19.41 0.40 -14.20
C CYS A 5 -18.59 -0.86 -14.48
N LEU A 6 -19.19 -1.89 -15.06
CA LEU A 6 -18.47 -3.12 -15.44
C LEU A 6 -17.51 -2.90 -16.62
N LYS A 7 -17.83 -1.99 -17.56
CA LYS A 7 -16.87 -1.58 -18.60
C LYS A 7 -15.69 -0.83 -17.98
N ILE A 8 -15.97 0.17 -17.15
CA ILE A 8 -14.95 0.97 -16.45
C ILE A 8 -14.06 0.07 -15.58
N HIS A 9 -14.65 -0.80 -14.76
CA HIS A 9 -13.92 -1.72 -13.89
C HIS A 9 -12.92 -2.57 -14.68
N LYS A 10 -13.35 -3.18 -15.80
CA LYS A 10 -12.43 -3.96 -16.65
C LYS A 10 -11.37 -3.10 -17.33
N TRP A 11 -11.75 -1.90 -17.81
CA TRP A 11 -10.85 -1.02 -18.54
C TRP A 11 -9.73 -0.48 -17.65
N LEU A 12 -10.03 -0.20 -16.37
CA LEU A 12 -9.03 0.17 -15.37
C LEU A 12 -8.27 -1.04 -14.81
N ALA A 13 -8.95 -2.14 -14.50
CA ALA A 13 -8.35 -3.29 -13.82
C ALA A 13 -7.42 -4.13 -14.70
N LEU A 14 -7.65 -4.19 -16.02
CA LEU A 14 -6.79 -4.98 -16.91
C LEU A 14 -5.38 -4.42 -17.07
N PRO A 15 -5.17 -3.13 -17.43
CA PRO A 15 -3.82 -2.58 -17.58
C PRO A 15 -3.08 -2.47 -16.24
N LEU A 16 -3.80 -2.14 -15.16
CA LEU A 16 -3.21 -1.99 -13.83
C LEU A 16 -3.05 -3.32 -13.08
N GLY A 17 -3.68 -4.40 -13.56
CA GLY A 17 -3.86 -5.61 -12.77
C GLY A 17 -2.56 -6.30 -12.35
N VAL A 18 -1.65 -6.51 -13.30
CA VAL A 18 -0.35 -7.15 -13.02
C VAL A 18 0.48 -6.29 -12.07
N PHE A 19 0.54 -4.98 -12.34
CA PHE A 19 1.24 -4.03 -11.50
C PHE A 19 0.71 -4.05 -10.06
N MET A 20 -0.60 -3.99 -9.89
CA MET A 20 -1.22 -4.02 -8.57
C MET A 20 -1.04 -5.36 -7.86
N ALA A 21 -1.03 -6.49 -8.59
CA ALA A 21 -0.76 -7.79 -7.99
C ALA A 21 0.64 -7.83 -7.34
N ILE A 22 1.66 -7.31 -8.04
CA ILE A 22 3.03 -7.20 -7.49
C ILE A 22 3.03 -6.32 -6.23
N LEU A 23 2.32 -5.19 -6.24
CA LEU A 23 2.22 -4.33 -5.07
C LEU A 23 1.53 -5.00 -3.88
N CYS A 24 0.48 -5.77 -4.12
CA CYS A 24 -0.22 -6.50 -3.08
C CYS A 24 0.66 -7.62 -2.48
N PHE A 25 1.37 -8.41 -3.30
CA PHE A 25 2.27 -9.45 -2.81
C PHE A 25 3.47 -8.87 -2.07
N THR A 26 4.08 -7.79 -2.58
CA THR A 26 5.16 -7.10 -1.88
C THR A 26 4.69 -6.47 -0.57
N GLY A 27 3.48 -5.92 -0.53
CA GLY A 27 2.85 -5.40 0.68
C GLY A 27 2.60 -6.49 1.73
N PHE A 28 2.06 -7.64 1.31
CA PHE A 28 1.91 -8.82 2.15
C PHE A 28 3.26 -9.25 2.75
N LEU A 29 4.29 -9.36 1.91
CA LEU A 29 5.62 -9.76 2.33
C LEU A 29 6.21 -8.79 3.38
N LEU A 30 6.01 -7.48 3.22
CA LEU A 30 6.44 -6.48 4.21
C LEU A 30 5.72 -6.60 5.56
N LEU A 31 4.50 -7.14 5.59
CA LEU A 31 3.76 -7.35 6.82
C LEU A 31 4.25 -8.59 7.57
N VAL A 32 4.55 -9.67 6.85
CA VAL A 32 4.81 -10.99 7.47
C VAL A 32 6.28 -11.27 7.73
N ILE A 33 7.19 -10.75 6.91
CA ILE A 33 8.57 -11.26 6.90
C ILE A 33 9.34 -11.03 8.20
N LYS A 34 9.15 -9.88 8.85
CA LYS A 34 9.80 -9.59 10.14
C LYS A 34 9.19 -10.38 11.31
N ASP A 35 7.98 -10.91 11.15
CA ASP A 35 7.35 -11.73 12.19
C ASP A 35 7.72 -13.20 12.02
N ILE A 36 7.95 -13.64 10.77
CA ILE A 36 8.27 -15.03 10.44
C ILE A 36 9.79 -15.28 10.47
N SER A 37 10.63 -14.26 10.27
CA SER A 37 12.09 -14.42 10.25
C SER A 37 12.67 -15.12 11.48
N PRO A 38 12.22 -14.82 12.73
CA PRO A 38 12.78 -15.48 13.91
C PRO A 38 12.37 -16.96 13.97
N LEU A 39 11.20 -17.31 13.41
CA LEU A 39 10.69 -18.69 13.36
C LEU A 39 11.45 -19.55 12.34
N LEU A 40 12.04 -18.93 11.32
CA LEU A 40 12.78 -19.62 10.26
C LEU A 40 14.30 -19.60 10.47
N GLY A 41 14.79 -18.93 11.53
CA GLY A 41 16.23 -18.80 11.78
C GLY A 41 16.98 -17.99 10.70
N MET A 42 16.28 -17.14 9.95
CA MET A 42 16.84 -16.38 8.81
C MET A 42 17.13 -14.92 9.19
N GLU A 43 17.80 -14.66 10.30
CA GLU A 43 17.96 -13.29 10.82
C GLU A 43 18.93 -12.44 9.97
N GLU A 44 20.03 -13.03 9.48
CA GLU A 44 21.11 -12.28 8.82
C GLU A 44 20.76 -11.81 7.39
N GLY A 45 19.89 -12.52 6.68
CA GLY A 45 19.51 -12.21 5.28
C GLY A 45 18.25 -11.36 5.12
N VAL A 46 17.46 -11.16 6.18
CA VAL A 46 16.12 -10.57 6.06
C VAL A 46 16.14 -9.06 5.92
N GLU A 47 17.08 -8.35 6.57
CA GLU A 47 17.16 -6.89 6.47
C GLU A 47 17.45 -6.36 5.04
N PRO A 48 18.46 -6.85 4.29
CA PRO A 48 18.70 -6.37 2.93
C PRO A 48 17.53 -6.71 2.00
N PHE A 49 16.94 -7.90 2.15
CA PHE A 49 15.75 -8.29 1.38
C PHE A 49 14.53 -7.42 1.72
N TYR A 50 14.27 -7.15 2.99
CA TYR A 50 13.20 -6.26 3.44
C TYR A 50 13.39 -4.83 2.91
N LYS A 51 14.62 -4.32 2.89
CA LYS A 51 14.96 -3.03 2.26
C LYS A 51 14.61 -3.05 0.76
N ALA A 52 15.00 -4.08 0.02
CA ALA A 52 14.70 -4.22 -1.40
C ALA A 52 13.19 -4.29 -1.69
N VAL A 53 12.44 -5.14 -0.97
CA VAL A 53 10.98 -5.25 -1.11
C VAL A 53 10.29 -3.93 -0.79
N LYS A 54 10.77 -3.20 0.23
CA LYS A 54 10.24 -1.88 0.60
C LYS A 54 10.54 -0.84 -0.48
N GLN A 55 11.70 -0.91 -1.13
CA GLN A 55 12.04 -0.03 -2.24
C GLN A 55 11.14 -0.27 -3.45
N LEU A 56 10.87 -1.53 -3.79
CA LEU A 56 9.91 -1.90 -4.82
C LEU A 56 8.50 -1.38 -4.48
N HIS A 57 8.01 -1.68 -3.29
CA HIS A 57 6.64 -1.35 -2.90
C HIS A 57 6.40 0.16 -2.77
N ARG A 58 7.41 0.94 -2.35
CA ARG A 58 7.26 2.38 -2.10
C ARG A 58 7.67 3.27 -3.26
N TRP A 59 8.62 2.82 -4.07
CA TRP A 59 9.26 3.65 -5.10
C TRP A 59 9.47 2.93 -6.44
N LEU A 60 9.07 1.66 -6.58
CA LEU A 60 9.37 0.87 -7.77
C LEU A 60 10.89 0.86 -8.08
N PHE A 61 11.71 0.74 -7.03
CA PHE A 61 13.18 0.90 -7.07
C PHE A 61 13.71 2.27 -7.53
N MET A 62 12.84 3.22 -7.90
CA MET A 62 13.21 4.59 -8.26
C MET A 62 13.31 5.49 -7.02
N VAL A 63 14.29 5.20 -6.16
CA VAL A 63 14.51 5.95 -4.92
C VAL A 63 14.88 7.40 -5.27
N PRO A 64 14.13 8.41 -4.79
CA PRO A 64 14.48 9.81 -5.03
C PRO A 64 15.75 10.19 -4.27
N ASN A 65 16.58 11.05 -4.89
CA ASN A 65 17.73 11.69 -4.25
C ASN A 65 17.35 12.42 -2.94
N ASN A 66 16.10 12.87 -2.83
CA ASN A 66 15.52 13.45 -1.61
C ASN A 66 14.36 12.58 -1.07
N PRO A 67 14.63 11.63 -0.14
CA PRO A 67 13.62 10.74 0.44
C PRO A 67 12.45 11.45 1.12
N HIS A 68 12.64 12.70 1.55
CA HIS A 68 11.67 13.45 2.36
C HIS A 68 10.94 14.57 1.63
N GLY A 69 11.36 14.98 0.43
CA GLY A 69 10.83 16.20 -0.21
C GLY A 69 10.75 16.22 -1.74
N GLY A 70 11.28 15.23 -2.47
CA GLY A 70 11.21 15.21 -3.94
C GLY A 70 10.01 14.44 -4.50
N LEU A 71 9.40 14.94 -5.58
CA LEU A 71 8.57 14.14 -6.48
C LEU A 71 9.51 13.22 -7.28
N SER A 72 9.49 11.90 -7.02
CA SER A 72 10.05 10.93 -7.97
C SER A 72 8.94 10.37 -8.86
N VAL A 73 9.34 9.98 -10.06
CA VAL A 73 8.48 9.23 -10.99
C VAL A 73 7.87 8.01 -10.29
N GLY A 74 8.68 7.24 -9.54
CA GLY A 74 8.21 6.11 -8.74
C GLY A 74 7.12 6.50 -7.74
N ARG A 75 7.25 7.63 -7.02
CA ARG A 75 6.22 8.11 -6.08
C ARG A 75 4.90 8.45 -6.77
N VAL A 76 4.99 9.11 -7.92
CA VAL A 76 3.82 9.52 -8.71
C VAL A 76 3.09 8.29 -9.23
N ILE A 77 3.82 7.34 -9.85
CA ILE A 77 3.24 6.09 -10.37
C ILE A 77 2.55 5.32 -9.24
N MET A 78 3.22 5.15 -8.09
CA MET A 78 2.66 4.43 -6.94
C MET A 78 1.39 5.07 -6.42
N ALA A 79 1.36 6.39 -6.27
CA ALA A 79 0.21 7.09 -5.74
C ALA A 79 -0.97 7.13 -6.73
N VAL A 80 -0.70 7.40 -8.00
CA VAL A 80 -1.73 7.40 -9.05
C VAL A 80 -2.33 6.00 -9.21
N SER A 81 -1.51 4.95 -9.29
CA SER A 81 -2.00 3.57 -9.35
C SER A 81 -2.82 3.19 -8.12
N SER A 82 -2.45 3.65 -6.93
CA SER A 82 -3.23 3.42 -5.70
C SER A 82 -4.59 4.12 -5.74
N MET A 83 -4.65 5.36 -6.26
CA MET A 83 -5.92 6.08 -6.47
C MET A 83 -6.80 5.36 -7.50
N CYS A 84 -6.22 4.90 -8.61
CA CYS A 84 -6.93 4.09 -9.59
C CYS A 84 -7.44 2.77 -9.00
N MET A 85 -6.66 2.10 -8.14
CA MET A 85 -7.10 0.90 -7.42
C MET A 85 -8.31 1.20 -6.53
N ALA A 86 -8.32 2.33 -5.81
CA ALA A 86 -9.49 2.73 -5.03
C ALA A 86 -10.75 2.85 -5.91
N LEU A 87 -10.63 3.41 -7.12
CA LEU A 87 -11.74 3.48 -8.08
C LEU A 87 -12.16 2.10 -8.62
N VAL A 88 -11.21 1.20 -8.87
CA VAL A 88 -11.49 -0.19 -9.28
C VAL A 88 -12.28 -0.92 -8.18
N LEU A 89 -11.92 -0.73 -6.91
CA LEU A 89 -12.61 -1.33 -5.78
C LEU A 89 -14.04 -0.77 -5.63
N LEU A 90 -14.21 0.56 -5.73
CA LEU A 90 -15.53 1.20 -5.68
C LEU A 90 -16.44 0.71 -6.81
N THR A 91 -15.93 0.68 -8.04
CA THR A 91 -16.68 0.15 -9.19
C THR A 91 -16.98 -1.35 -9.04
N GLY A 92 -16.08 -2.11 -8.39
CA GLY A 92 -16.29 -3.52 -8.03
C GLY A 92 -17.49 -3.72 -7.11
N VAL A 93 -17.60 -2.94 -6.04
CA VAL A 93 -18.74 -2.98 -5.11
C VAL A 93 -20.05 -2.61 -5.80
N VAL A 94 -20.04 -1.58 -6.65
CA VAL A 94 -21.22 -1.16 -7.43
C VAL A 94 -21.70 -2.28 -8.37
N VAL A 95 -20.78 -3.01 -8.99
CA VAL A 95 -21.10 -4.18 -9.83
C VAL A 95 -21.57 -5.37 -8.99
N TRP A 96 -20.99 -5.54 -7.80
CA TRP A 96 -21.28 -6.62 -6.85
C TRP A 96 -22.67 -6.51 -6.23
N TRP A 97 -23.18 -5.30 -5.98
CA TRP A 97 -24.45 -5.06 -5.27
C TRP A 97 -25.56 -6.01 -5.76
N PRO A 98 -26.32 -6.72 -4.93
CA PRO A 98 -27.37 -7.60 -5.42
C PRO A 98 -28.65 -6.84 -5.80
N LYS A 99 -29.52 -7.44 -6.62
CA LYS A 99 -30.89 -6.98 -6.87
C LYS A 99 -31.94 -7.76 -6.03
N SER A 100 -31.52 -8.82 -5.34
CA SER A 100 -32.39 -9.71 -4.55
C SER A 100 -31.59 -10.44 -3.48
N LYS A 101 -32.22 -10.75 -2.34
CA LYS A 101 -31.63 -11.51 -1.22
C LYS A 101 -31.18 -12.92 -1.61
N LYS A 102 -31.89 -13.61 -2.53
CA LYS A 102 -31.48 -14.92 -3.06
C LYS A 102 -30.15 -14.84 -3.82
N MET A 103 -29.98 -13.77 -4.60
CA MET A 103 -28.74 -13.53 -5.34
C MET A 103 -27.57 -13.14 -4.42
N LEU A 104 -27.84 -12.47 -3.30
CA LEU A 104 -26.82 -12.17 -2.29
C LEU A 104 -26.23 -13.47 -1.71
N LYS A 105 -27.08 -14.40 -1.26
CA LYS A 105 -26.63 -15.72 -0.76
C LYS A 105 -25.81 -16.47 -1.80
N SER A 106 -26.22 -16.42 -3.07
CA SER A 106 -25.46 -17.05 -4.17
C SER A 106 -24.13 -16.38 -4.49
N ARG A 107 -23.95 -15.08 -4.21
CA ARG A 107 -22.70 -14.33 -4.47
C ARG A 107 -21.69 -14.44 -3.34
N LEU A 108 -22.16 -14.71 -2.13
CA LEU A 108 -21.32 -14.97 -0.95
C LEU A 108 -20.91 -16.43 -0.82
N LYS A 109 -21.70 -17.36 -1.40
CA LYS A 109 -21.38 -18.80 -1.40
C LYS A 109 -20.37 -19.13 -2.51
N VAL A 110 -19.24 -19.72 -2.14
CA VAL A 110 -18.27 -20.30 -3.09
C VAL A 110 -18.75 -21.69 -3.49
N SER A 111 -18.95 -21.92 -4.79
CA SER A 111 -19.33 -23.23 -5.33
C SER A 111 -18.10 -23.91 -5.93
N THR A 112 -17.68 -25.04 -5.37
CA THR A 112 -16.55 -25.84 -5.87
C THR A 112 -16.95 -26.88 -6.92
N ASN A 113 -18.24 -27.27 -6.96
CA ASN A 113 -18.74 -28.40 -7.75
C ASN A 113 -19.28 -28.04 -9.15
N LYS A 114 -18.84 -26.93 -9.76
CA LYS A 114 -19.39 -26.42 -11.04
C LYS A 114 -18.31 -26.07 -12.09
N GLY A 115 -17.12 -26.65 -11.92
CA GLY A 115 -15.97 -26.44 -12.80
C GLY A 115 -15.10 -25.23 -12.43
N PHE A 116 -13.82 -25.29 -12.82
CA PHE A 116 -12.78 -24.36 -12.39
C PHE A 116 -13.07 -22.89 -12.74
N ARG A 117 -13.61 -22.61 -13.94
CA ARG A 117 -13.98 -21.24 -14.34
C ARG A 117 -15.05 -20.63 -13.41
N ARG A 118 -16.03 -21.44 -12.98
CA ARG A 118 -17.09 -20.98 -12.08
C ARG A 118 -16.55 -20.76 -10.69
N PHE A 119 -15.70 -21.67 -10.21
CA PHE A 119 -14.97 -21.51 -8.95
C PHE A 119 -14.17 -20.20 -8.92
N VAL A 120 -13.35 -19.91 -9.94
CA VAL A 120 -12.57 -18.66 -10.00
C VAL A 120 -13.49 -17.42 -10.01
N TYR A 121 -14.62 -17.48 -10.72
CA TYR A 121 -15.60 -16.39 -10.70
C TYR A 121 -16.23 -16.19 -9.33
N ASP A 122 -16.72 -17.25 -8.69
CA ASP A 122 -17.37 -17.17 -7.37
C ASP A 122 -16.36 -16.72 -6.29
N THR A 123 -15.12 -17.21 -6.34
CA THR A 123 -14.02 -16.81 -5.45
C THR A 123 -13.62 -15.35 -5.66
N HIS A 124 -13.47 -14.88 -6.90
CA HIS A 124 -13.13 -13.47 -7.18
C HIS A 124 -14.20 -12.51 -6.64
N VAL A 125 -15.48 -12.86 -6.80
CA VAL A 125 -16.61 -12.04 -6.35
C VAL A 125 -16.74 -12.06 -4.82
N SER A 126 -16.60 -13.23 -4.19
CA SER A 126 -16.73 -13.38 -2.73
C SER A 126 -15.51 -12.82 -1.98
N LEU A 127 -14.29 -13.20 -2.35
CA LEU A 127 -13.07 -12.68 -1.74
C LEU A 127 -12.94 -11.16 -1.97
N GLY A 128 -13.36 -10.68 -3.14
CA GLY A 128 -13.36 -9.25 -3.46
C GLY A 128 -14.21 -8.43 -2.49
N ILE A 129 -15.40 -8.91 -2.11
CA ILE A 129 -16.25 -8.18 -1.16
C ILE A 129 -15.76 -8.34 0.29
N TYR A 130 -15.24 -9.50 0.68
CA TYR A 130 -14.71 -9.70 2.04
C TYR A 130 -13.45 -8.87 2.29
N ALA A 131 -12.55 -8.78 1.32
CA ALA A 131 -11.32 -8.00 1.43
C ALA A 131 -11.52 -6.50 1.13
N PHE A 132 -12.69 -6.09 0.61
CA PHE A 132 -12.92 -4.72 0.14
C PHE A 132 -12.55 -3.65 1.18
N VAL A 133 -13.03 -3.77 2.42
CA VAL A 133 -12.82 -2.75 3.45
C VAL A 133 -11.33 -2.52 3.72
N PHE A 134 -10.55 -3.59 3.82
CA PHE A 134 -9.12 -3.53 4.08
C PHE A 134 -8.34 -3.03 2.86
N LEU A 135 -8.65 -3.56 1.67
CA LEU A 135 -8.00 -3.13 0.43
C LEU A 135 -8.28 -1.67 0.10
N PHE A 136 -9.51 -1.21 0.34
CA PHE A 136 -9.91 0.17 0.11
C PHE A 136 -9.21 1.12 1.07
N LEU A 137 -9.12 0.75 2.35
CA LEU A 137 -8.39 1.51 3.37
C LEU A 137 -6.90 1.63 2.99
N MET A 138 -6.26 0.53 2.59
CA MET A 138 -4.86 0.55 2.11
C MET A 138 -4.70 1.43 0.86
N ALA A 139 -5.61 1.30 -0.11
CA ALA A 139 -5.56 2.06 -1.37
C ALA A 139 -5.74 3.58 -1.17
N ILE A 140 -6.58 4.00 -0.22
CA ILE A 140 -6.77 5.42 0.14
C ILE A 140 -5.60 5.95 0.97
N THR A 141 -5.02 5.15 1.85
CA THR A 141 -3.94 5.61 2.73
C THR A 141 -2.58 5.65 2.02
N GLY A 142 -2.37 4.88 0.94
CA GLY A 142 -1.11 4.84 0.18
C GLY A 142 -0.64 6.21 -0.35
N PRO A 143 -1.49 6.99 -1.05
CA PRO A 143 -1.10 8.29 -1.63
C PRO A 143 -0.65 9.33 -0.59
N VAL A 144 -1.03 9.19 0.68
CA VAL A 144 -0.59 10.05 1.80
C VAL A 144 0.94 10.07 1.94
N PHE A 145 1.62 8.99 1.57
CA PHE A 145 3.08 8.88 1.66
C PHE A 145 3.82 9.54 0.48
N SER A 146 3.10 9.91 -0.58
CA SER A 146 3.66 10.49 -1.81
C SER A 146 3.30 11.95 -1.97
N PHE A 147 2.04 12.34 -1.71
CA PHE A 147 1.55 13.68 -2.00
C PHE A 147 1.27 14.48 -0.73
N GLY A 148 1.97 15.61 -0.58
CA GLY A 148 1.78 16.54 0.55
C GLY A 148 0.36 17.09 0.63
N TRP A 149 -0.21 17.51 -0.49
CA TRP A 149 -1.58 18.02 -0.58
C TRP A 149 -2.62 16.96 -0.19
N TYR A 150 -2.44 15.72 -0.65
CA TYR A 150 -3.34 14.60 -0.32
C TYR A 150 -3.29 14.29 1.16
N ARG A 151 -2.08 14.28 1.74
CA ARG A 151 -1.89 14.13 3.19
C ARG A 151 -2.57 15.24 3.97
N GLN A 152 -2.47 16.49 3.56
CA GLN A 152 -3.14 17.61 4.23
C GLN A 152 -4.67 17.46 4.14
N GLY A 153 -5.21 17.12 2.98
CA GLY A 153 -6.64 16.87 2.79
C GLY A 153 -7.16 15.73 3.66
N MET A 154 -6.47 14.58 3.64
CA MET A 154 -6.81 13.44 4.50
C MET A 154 -6.66 13.77 5.99
N SER A 155 -5.63 14.53 6.38
CA SER A 155 -5.46 14.94 7.78
C SER A 155 -6.63 15.81 8.24
N LYS A 156 -7.11 16.74 7.41
CA LYS A 156 -8.32 17.53 7.70
C LYS A 156 -9.57 16.66 7.84
N LEU A 157 -9.78 15.71 6.92
CA LEU A 157 -10.93 14.78 6.98
C LEU A 157 -10.96 13.95 8.26
N PHE A 158 -9.78 13.59 8.79
CA PHE A 158 -9.64 12.83 10.04
C PHE A 158 -9.45 13.73 11.28
N GLY A 159 -9.69 15.05 11.17
CA GLY A 159 -9.60 15.99 12.30
C GLY A 159 -8.19 16.15 12.88
N GLN A 160 -7.15 15.90 12.07
CA GLN A 160 -5.75 16.07 12.45
C GLN A 160 -5.24 17.44 12.00
N ASN A 161 -4.84 18.26 12.97
CA ASN A 161 -4.09 19.48 12.72
C ASN A 161 -2.67 19.12 12.27
N THR A 162 -2.47 18.91 10.97
CA THR A 162 -1.12 18.87 10.41
C THR A 162 -0.57 20.28 10.34
N GLU A 163 0.36 20.61 11.23
CA GLU A 163 1.21 21.78 11.06
C GLU A 163 1.82 21.77 9.66
N LYS A 164 1.69 22.89 8.96
CA LYS A 164 2.31 23.14 7.66
C LYS A 164 3.83 22.91 7.78
N MET A 165 4.31 21.76 7.32
CA MET A 165 5.70 21.65 6.87
C MET A 165 5.73 22.17 5.43
N GLU A 166 5.66 23.49 5.27
CA GLU A 166 5.99 24.19 4.04
C GLU A 166 6.65 25.52 4.44
N ASN A 167 7.87 25.73 3.96
CA ASN A 167 8.72 26.91 4.07
C ASN A 167 9.55 27.09 5.37
N LYS A 168 10.69 26.40 5.43
CA LYS A 168 11.96 27.11 5.67
C LYS A 168 12.78 27.10 4.38
N MET A 169 12.44 28.00 3.46
CA MET A 169 13.46 28.50 2.51
C MET A 169 14.49 29.25 3.36
N PRO A 170 15.80 29.04 3.17
CA PRO A 170 16.79 29.92 3.77
C PRO A 170 16.56 31.31 3.18
N LYS A 171 16.25 32.30 4.03
CA LYS A 171 16.26 33.70 3.60
C LYS A 171 17.67 34.02 3.12
N ALA A 172 17.79 34.33 1.84
CA ALA A 172 18.93 35.08 1.33
C ALA A 172 18.87 36.50 1.93
N GLY A 173 19.99 36.95 2.49
CA GLY A 173 20.17 38.34 2.91
C GLY A 173 20.76 38.48 4.31
N ASP A 174 22.06 38.18 4.46
CA ASP A 174 23.01 39.20 4.91
C ASP A 174 24.39 38.91 4.28
N LYS A 175 25.06 39.99 3.89
CA LYS A 175 26.15 40.09 2.91
C LYS A 175 27.55 39.77 3.50
N PRO A 176 28.61 39.69 2.67
CA PRO A 176 29.80 38.87 2.90
C PRO A 176 30.85 39.58 3.76
N THR A 177 31.70 38.82 4.44
CA THR A 177 33.00 39.34 4.87
C THR A 177 34.07 38.27 4.73
N ALA A 178 35.24 38.74 4.32
CA ALA A 178 36.30 38.07 3.61
C ALA A 178 37.08 37.01 4.40
N ALA A 179 37.61 36.06 3.61
CA ALA A 179 38.97 35.50 3.64
C ALA A 179 39.51 34.93 4.97
N LYS A 180 39.91 33.66 4.93
CA LYS A 180 41.32 33.30 4.63
C LYS A 180 41.46 31.83 4.20
N GLU A 181 42.44 31.65 3.34
CA GLU A 181 42.82 30.46 2.61
C GLU A 181 43.49 29.38 3.46
N ASN A 182 43.60 28.20 2.84
CA ASN A 182 44.59 27.13 3.02
C ASN A 182 44.40 26.14 4.16
N ALA A 183 44.00 24.91 3.80
CA ALA A 183 44.81 23.71 4.09
C ALA A 183 44.23 22.49 3.35
N PHE A 184 44.91 22.10 2.27
CA PHE A 184 44.88 20.75 1.72
C PHE A 184 45.41 19.76 2.76
N ALA A 185 44.67 18.67 3.06
CA ALA A 185 45.24 17.34 3.29
C ALA A 185 44.15 16.30 3.59
N ASN A 186 44.39 15.08 3.08
CA ASN A 186 43.76 13.80 3.39
C ASN A 186 42.38 13.48 2.79
N GLY A 187 42.44 12.70 1.71
CA GLY A 187 41.43 11.72 1.41
C GLY A 187 41.40 10.60 2.45
N LYS A 188 40.19 10.24 2.87
CA LYS A 188 39.80 8.90 3.33
C LYS A 188 38.28 8.79 3.23
N MET A 189 37.83 7.68 2.65
CA MET A 189 36.44 7.24 2.67
C MET A 189 35.97 7.09 4.12
N GLU A 190 34.81 7.65 4.49
CA GLU A 190 33.92 7.00 5.46
C GLU A 190 32.50 7.60 5.47
N GLN A 191 31.55 6.69 5.21
CA GLN A 191 30.23 6.54 5.85
C GLN A 191 29.52 7.77 6.43
N ALA A 192 28.45 8.20 5.75
CA ALA A 192 27.40 9.06 6.33
C ALA A 192 26.15 8.24 6.69
N LYS A 193 26.19 7.67 7.90
CA LYS A 193 25.12 7.68 8.93
C LYS A 193 23.68 7.38 8.47
N GLU A 194 23.38 6.09 8.40
CA GLU A 194 22.03 5.55 8.49
C GLU A 194 21.44 5.84 9.89
N GLN A 195 20.38 6.65 9.97
CA GLN A 195 19.61 6.83 11.21
C GLN A 195 18.80 5.57 11.50
N THR A 196 19.45 4.63 12.17
CA THR A 196 18.84 3.60 13.01
C THR A 196 17.95 4.26 14.06
N GLN A 197 16.66 3.94 14.06
CA GLN A 197 15.86 3.97 15.30
C GLN A 197 15.84 2.54 15.84
N PRO A 198 16.30 2.31 17.09
CA PRO A 198 16.56 0.98 17.61
C PRO A 198 15.25 0.21 17.86
N GLN A 199 15.26 -1.07 17.49
CA GLN A 199 14.45 -2.09 18.14
C GLN A 199 15.07 -2.39 19.50
N ALA A 200 14.27 -2.30 20.56
CA ALA A 200 14.55 -2.97 21.83
C ALA A 200 13.40 -3.95 22.08
N GLY A 201 13.76 -5.22 22.24
CA GLY A 201 12.85 -6.28 22.65
C GLY A 201 12.68 -6.32 24.17
N GLY A 202 11.49 -6.76 24.59
CA GLY A 202 11.20 -7.51 25.82
C GLY A 202 11.65 -6.96 27.17
N ALA A 203 10.74 -6.29 27.88
CA ALA A 203 10.54 -6.45 29.32
C ALA A 203 9.16 -5.92 29.71
N ASN A 204 8.42 -6.69 30.52
CA ASN A 204 7.17 -6.27 31.16
C ASN A 204 7.45 -5.08 32.09
N ASP A 205 6.63 -4.03 32.02
CA ASP A 205 6.26 -3.26 33.21
C ASP A 205 4.96 -2.48 33.02
N THR A 206 4.19 -2.47 34.10
CA THR A 206 2.84 -1.91 34.22
C THR A 206 2.91 -0.42 34.60
N LYS A 207 1.84 0.34 34.32
CA LYS A 207 1.58 1.78 34.61
C LYS A 207 2.21 2.76 33.60
N LYS A 208 1.57 3.86 33.19
CA LYS A 208 0.39 4.59 33.68
C LYS A 208 -0.16 5.44 32.52
N GLU A 209 -1.46 5.68 32.52
CA GLU A 209 -2.16 6.64 31.66
C GLU A 209 -1.59 8.05 31.74
N GLY A 210 -1.69 8.78 30.62
CA GLY A 210 -1.69 10.24 30.59
C GLY A 210 -0.58 10.89 29.75
N ASP A 211 -0.81 11.10 28.45
CA ASP A 211 -0.63 12.41 27.81
C ASP A 211 -1.21 12.42 26.39
N GLY A 212 -2.11 13.38 26.13
CA GLY A 212 -2.93 13.51 24.93
C GLY A 212 -2.19 13.99 23.68
N LYS A 213 -1.09 13.34 23.30
CA LYS A 213 -0.40 13.64 22.03
C LYS A 213 -1.07 12.90 20.87
N LYS A 214 -2.02 13.56 20.20
CA LYS A 214 -2.62 13.05 18.95
C LYS A 214 -1.47 12.62 18.00
N PRO A 215 -1.46 11.36 17.51
CA PRO A 215 -0.37 10.87 16.67
C PRO A 215 -0.31 11.73 15.40
N GLY A 216 0.82 12.41 15.17
CA GLY A 216 1.00 13.26 13.99
C GLY A 216 0.64 12.49 12.71
N GLY A 217 -0.07 13.13 11.78
CA GLY A 217 -0.89 12.40 10.81
C GLY A 217 -0.20 11.33 9.98
N LYS A 218 1.08 11.50 9.65
CA LYS A 218 1.90 10.46 8.99
C LYS A 218 1.92 9.13 9.76
N LYS A 219 1.95 9.16 11.10
CA LYS A 219 1.95 7.96 11.97
C LYS A 219 0.58 7.27 11.94
N LEU A 220 -0.51 8.03 11.98
CA LEU A 220 -1.87 7.47 11.91
C LEU A 220 -2.08 6.75 10.58
N PHE A 221 -1.83 7.42 9.45
CA PHE A 221 -2.03 6.82 8.14
C PHE A 221 -1.11 5.61 7.91
N LYS A 222 0.12 5.62 8.44
CA LYS A 222 0.99 4.44 8.45
C LYS A 222 0.41 3.29 9.26
N SER A 223 -0.15 3.57 10.44
CA SER A 223 -0.79 2.57 11.28
C SER A 223 -2.01 1.94 10.59
N LEU A 224 -2.85 2.78 9.98
CA LEU A 224 -4.01 2.35 9.19
C LEU A 224 -3.59 1.52 7.98
N HIS A 225 -2.64 2.00 7.18
CA HIS A 225 -2.16 1.30 5.99
C HIS A 225 -1.52 -0.06 6.30
N THR A 226 -0.78 -0.17 7.41
CA THR A 226 -0.09 -1.40 7.80
C THR A 226 -0.88 -2.30 8.74
N GLY A 227 -2.11 -1.92 9.08
CA GLY A 227 -2.96 -2.70 10.00
C GLY A 227 -2.43 -2.78 11.43
N LYS A 228 -1.61 -1.83 11.88
CA LYS A 228 -1.04 -1.84 13.26
C LYS A 228 -1.94 -1.19 14.32
N TRP A 229 -3.12 -0.72 13.93
CA TRP A 229 -4.02 0.03 14.81
C TRP A 229 -4.78 -0.84 15.82
N GLY A 230 -5.02 -2.11 15.52
CA GLY A 230 -5.65 -3.09 16.40
C GLY A 230 -4.70 -4.22 16.82
N GLY A 231 -3.39 -3.95 16.87
CA GLY A 231 -2.37 -4.92 17.26
C GLY A 231 -2.17 -6.05 16.23
N TRP A 232 -1.95 -7.26 16.74
CA TRP A 232 -1.63 -8.44 15.92
C TRP A 232 -2.83 -8.91 15.07
N PHE A 233 -4.05 -8.81 15.60
CA PHE A 233 -5.26 -9.24 14.91
C PHE A 233 -5.52 -8.43 13.64
N SER A 234 -5.49 -7.10 13.74
CA SER A 234 -5.66 -6.23 12.57
C SER A 234 -4.54 -6.43 11.55
N LYS A 235 -3.31 -6.70 12.01
CA LYS A 235 -2.17 -6.97 11.13
C LYS A 235 -2.38 -8.24 10.31
N ILE A 236 -2.87 -9.32 10.92
CA ILE A 236 -3.22 -10.56 10.22
C ILE A 236 -4.31 -10.31 9.18
N LEU A 237 -5.37 -9.58 9.53
CA LEU A 237 -6.42 -9.26 8.57
C LEU A 237 -5.91 -8.45 7.38
N HIS A 238 -4.98 -7.51 7.60
CA HIS A 238 -4.36 -6.74 6.51
C HIS A 238 -3.44 -7.62 5.66
N ALA A 239 -2.71 -8.56 6.27
CA ALA A 239 -1.89 -9.52 5.54
C ALA A 239 -2.76 -10.43 4.65
N LEU A 240 -3.82 -11.01 5.20
CA LEU A 240 -4.78 -11.81 4.44
C LEU A 240 -5.44 -11.02 3.32
N ALA A 241 -5.86 -9.77 3.60
CA ALA A 241 -6.43 -8.90 2.60
C ALA A 241 -5.43 -8.55 1.49
N ALA A 242 -4.17 -8.27 1.81
CA ALA A 242 -3.11 -8.01 0.84
C ALA A 242 -2.84 -9.25 -0.03
N LEU A 243 -2.80 -10.44 0.57
CA LEU A 243 -2.64 -11.71 -0.14
C LEU A 243 -3.81 -11.94 -1.12
N VAL A 244 -5.05 -11.81 -0.64
CA VAL A 244 -6.26 -11.88 -1.49
C VAL A 244 -6.21 -10.82 -2.58
N GLY A 245 -5.80 -9.60 -2.25
CA GLY A 245 -5.63 -8.48 -3.17
C GLY A 245 -4.67 -8.79 -4.32
N GLY A 246 -3.63 -9.59 -4.10
CA GLY A 246 -2.72 -10.06 -5.15
C GLY A 246 -3.39 -11.04 -6.11
N PHE A 247 -4.25 -11.92 -5.61
CA PHE A 247 -4.98 -12.90 -6.42
C PHE A 247 -6.19 -12.33 -7.17
N LEU A 248 -6.76 -11.21 -6.74
CA LEU A 248 -7.92 -10.60 -7.40
C LEU A 248 -7.61 -10.17 -8.85
N PRO A 249 -6.54 -9.42 -9.15
CA PRO A 249 -6.18 -9.10 -10.53
C PRO A 249 -5.88 -10.34 -11.39
N ILE A 250 -5.20 -11.33 -10.82
CA ILE A 250 -4.84 -12.59 -11.53
C ILE A 250 -6.10 -13.35 -11.93
N SER A 251 -7.02 -13.56 -10.98
CA SER A 251 -8.31 -14.20 -11.24
C SER A 251 -9.17 -13.39 -12.21
N GLY A 252 -9.16 -12.06 -12.13
CA GLY A 252 -9.83 -11.17 -13.08
C GLY A 252 -9.30 -11.30 -14.51
N TYR A 253 -7.96 -11.33 -14.66
CA TYR A 253 -7.29 -11.50 -15.94
C TYR A 253 -7.60 -12.87 -16.56
N TYR A 254 -7.54 -13.93 -15.76
CA TYR A 254 -7.94 -15.28 -16.17
C TYR A 254 -9.38 -15.32 -16.71
N LEU A 255 -10.34 -14.74 -15.99
CA LEU A 255 -11.75 -14.71 -16.40
C LEU A 255 -11.97 -13.95 -17.71
N TRP A 256 -11.23 -12.85 -17.90
CA TRP A 256 -11.25 -12.09 -19.14
C TRP A 256 -10.66 -12.87 -20.32
N TRP A 257 -9.51 -13.51 -20.11
CA TRP A 257 -8.84 -14.33 -21.11
C TRP A 257 -9.73 -15.50 -21.55
N LYS A 258 -10.29 -16.25 -20.61
CA LYS A 258 -11.18 -17.38 -20.91
C LYS A 258 -12.46 -16.95 -21.62
N LYS A 259 -12.97 -15.75 -21.33
CA LYS A 259 -14.12 -15.18 -22.02
C LYS A 259 -13.81 -14.82 -23.48
N ARG A 260 -12.56 -14.46 -23.81
CA ARG A 260 -12.12 -14.20 -25.20
C ARG A 260 -11.98 -15.50 -26.00
N GLN A 261 -11.36 -16.53 -25.42
CA GLN A 261 -11.22 -17.83 -26.09
C GLN A 261 -12.57 -18.44 -26.47
N GLY A 262 -13.57 -18.38 -25.58
CA GLY A 262 -14.91 -18.90 -25.88
C GLY A 262 -15.71 -18.11 -26.92
N LYS A 263 -15.25 -16.91 -27.32
CA LYS A 263 -15.80 -16.19 -28.46
C LYS A 263 -15.11 -16.60 -29.77
N HIS A 264 -13.80 -16.82 -29.73
CA HIS A 264 -13.02 -17.25 -30.89
C HIS A 264 -13.33 -18.70 -31.30
N ALA A 265 -13.73 -19.56 -30.36
CA ALA A 265 -14.17 -20.94 -30.65
C ALA A 265 -15.60 -21.04 -31.21
N LYS A 266 -16.29 -19.91 -31.42
CA LYS A 266 -17.65 -19.83 -31.99
C LYS A 266 -17.69 -19.06 -33.31
N CYS A 267 -16.54 -18.66 -33.82
CA CYS A 267 -16.33 -18.12 -35.16
C CYS A 267 -15.61 -19.19 -35.97
#